data_AF-A0A855KJ76-F1
#
_entry.id   AF-A0A855KJ76-F1
#
_cell.length_a   1.000
_cell.length_b   1.000
_cell.length_c   1.000
_cell.angle_alpha   90.00
_cell.angle_beta   90.00
_cell.angle_gamma   90.00
#
_symmetry.space_group_name_H-M   'P 1'
#
loop_
_entity.id
_entity.type
_entity.pdbx_description
1 polymer ?
#
loop_
_entity_poly.entity_id
_entity_poly.type
_entity_poly.pdbx_seq_one_letter_code
_entity_poly.pdbx_strand_id
1 'polypeptide(L)' 'MPVHFTDRLQVVNDATDGPIPYHPYTIQRGDGSEEHGVTDASGFTHTVSSHLAETIKLFVE' A
#
# COMPACT_ATOMS: atom_id res chain seq x y z
N MET A 1 16.18 12.40 10.31
CA MET A 1 16.94 11.15 10.08
C MET A 1 16.77 10.75 8.62
N PRO A 2 17.72 10.07 7.97
CA PRO A 2 17.51 9.59 6.60
C PRO A 2 16.41 8.51 6.57
N VAL A 3 15.58 8.54 5.52
CA VAL A 3 14.56 7.51 5.24
C VAL A 3 15.28 6.34 4.58
N HIS A 4 15.10 5.13 5.12
CA HIS A 4 15.82 3.94 4.66
C HIS A 4 14.90 2.92 3.98
N PHE A 5 13.61 2.96 4.28
CA PHE A 5 12.63 2.02 3.77
C PHE A 5 11.60 2.79 2.95
N THR A 6 11.45 2.41 1.69
CA THR A 6 10.51 3.03 0.77
C THR A 6 9.93 1.93 -0.10
N ASP A 7 8.62 1.76 -0.07
CA ASP A 7 7.94 0.71 -0.83
C ASP A 7 6.53 1.13 -1.25
N ARG A 8 5.94 0.38 -2.17
CA ARG A 8 4.54 0.48 -2.59
C ARG A 8 4.02 -0.92 -2.92
N LEU A 9 2.74 -1.17 -2.65
CA LEU A 9 2.14 -2.47 -2.93
C LEU A 9 1.30 -2.38 -4.20
N GLN A 10 1.27 -3.45 -4.98
CA GLN A 10 0.35 -3.59 -6.10
C GLN A 10 -0.84 -4.44 -5.68
N VAL A 11 -2.04 -3.92 -5.89
CA VAL A 11 -3.28 -4.67 -5.74
C VAL A 11 -3.57 -5.35 -7.07
N VAL A 12 -3.68 -6.68 -7.02
CA VAL A 12 -4.00 -7.52 -8.18
C VAL A 12 -5.28 -8.31 -7.93
N ASN A 13 -5.96 -8.68 -8.99
CA ASN A 13 -7.14 -9.52 -8.95
C ASN A 13 -6.73 -10.99 -8.98
N ASP A 14 -7.07 -11.74 -7.94
CA ASP A 14 -6.67 -13.15 -7.80
C ASP A 14 -7.20 -14.08 -8.91
N ALA A 15 -8.28 -13.70 -9.61
CA ALA A 15 -8.85 -14.52 -10.67
C ALA A 15 -8.21 -14.25 -12.04
N THR A 16 -7.66 -13.05 -12.26
CA THR A 16 -7.13 -12.63 -13.57
C THR A 16 -5.63 -12.33 -13.56
N ASP A 17 -5.00 -12.31 -12.38
CA ASP A 17 -3.64 -11.82 -12.13
C ASP A 17 -3.40 -10.38 -12.62
N GLY A 18 -4.47 -9.65 -12.94
CA GLY A 18 -4.41 -8.29 -13.47
C GLY A 18 -4.40 -7.23 -12.35
N PRO A 19 -3.80 -6.05 -12.56
CA PRO A 19 -3.85 -4.98 -11.58
C PRO A 19 -5.28 -4.46 -11.41
N ILE A 20 -5.60 -4.00 -10.19
CA ILE A 20 -6.89 -3.36 -9.89
C ILE A 20 -6.68 -1.84 -9.80
N PRO A 21 -6.98 -1.08 -10.86
CA PRO A 21 -6.82 0.37 -10.86
C PRO A 21 -7.96 1.08 -10.14
N TYR A 22 -7.67 2.25 -9.60
CA TYR A 22 -8.65 3.18 -9.04
C TYR A 22 -9.55 2.58 -7.93
N HIS A 23 -9.02 1.65 -7.14
CA HIS A 23 -9.75 0.96 -6.08
C HIS A 23 -9.35 1.47 -4.70
N PRO A 24 -10.30 1.84 -3.82
CA PRO A 24 -10.00 2.21 -2.42
C PRO A 24 -9.24 1.12 -1.66
N TYR A 25 -8.33 1.57 -0.80
CA TYR A 25 -7.61 0.72 0.14
C TYR A 25 -7.30 1.48 1.45
N THR A 26 -6.95 0.72 2.48
CA THR A 26 -6.39 1.25 3.74
C THR A 26 -5.09 0.55 4.08
N ILE A 27 -4.04 1.32 4.38
CA ILE A 27 -2.79 0.83 4.95
C ILE A 27 -2.82 1.05 6.46
N GLN A 28 -2.63 0.00 7.25
CA GLN A 28 -2.37 0.12 8.68
C GLN A 28 -0.86 -0.01 8.93
N ARG A 29 -0.28 1.03 9.54
CA ARG A 29 1.14 1.12 9.94
C ARG A 29 1.46 0.20 11.11
N GLY A 30 2.76 -0.02 11.34
CA GLY A 30 3.23 -0.80 12.50
C GLY A 30 2.87 -0.17 13.86
N ASP A 31 2.65 1.14 13.90
CA ASP A 31 2.20 1.88 15.09
C ASP A 31 0.67 1.92 15.25
N GLY A 32 -0.07 1.30 14.33
CA GLY A 32 -1.53 1.26 14.32
C GLY A 32 -2.22 2.44 13.64
N SER A 33 -1.48 3.44 13.16
CA SER A 33 -2.06 4.51 12.35
C SER A 33 -2.56 4.00 11.00
N GLU A 34 -3.59 4.66 10.46
CA GLU A 34 -4.25 4.25 9.22
C GLU A 34 -4.10 5.32 8.14
N GLU A 35 -3.86 4.87 6.92
CA GLU A 35 -3.72 5.70 5.74
C GLU A 35 -4.66 5.20 4.65
N HIS A 36 -5.67 6.01 4.33
CA HIS A 36 -6.62 5.70 3.26
C HIS A 36 -6.10 6.20 1.91
N GLY A 37 -6.35 5.44 0.86
CA GLY A 37 -5.97 5.82 -0.49
C GLY A 37 -6.78 5.12 -1.55
N VAL A 38 -6.44 5.42 -2.81
CA VAL A 38 -7.01 4.78 -4.00
C VAL A 38 -5.84 4.37 -4.89
N THR A 39 -5.89 3.16 -5.46
CA THR A 39 -4.80 2.66 -6.31
C THR A 39 -4.67 3.50 -7.60
N ASP A 40 -3.45 3.58 -8.13
CA ASP A 40 -3.21 4.26 -9.41
C ASP A 40 -3.67 3.43 -10.62
N ALA A 41 -3.44 3.93 -11.83
CA ALA A 41 -3.82 3.27 -13.08
C ALA A 41 -3.16 1.89 -13.28
N SER A 42 -2.08 1.60 -12.56
CA SER A 42 -1.35 0.32 -12.58
C SER A 42 -1.64 -0.52 -11.33
N GLY A 43 -2.58 -0.11 -10.48
CA GLY A 43 -2.96 -0.83 -9.27
C GLY A 43 -2.04 -0.61 -8.08
N PHE A 44 -1.14 0.39 -8.10
CA PHE A 44 -0.25 0.64 -6.97
C PHE A 44 -0.88 1.52 -5.90
N THR A 45 -0.55 1.23 -4.64
CA THR A 45 -0.74 2.16 -3.52
C THR A 45 0.17 3.38 -3.66
N HIS A 46 -0.05 4.37 -2.81
CA HIS A 46 0.92 5.43 -2.61
C HIS A 46 2.21 4.85 -1.99
N THR A 47 3.30 5.61 -2.11
CA THR A 47 4.59 5.21 -1.54
C THR A 47 4.57 5.33 -0.02
N VAL A 48 4.83 4.22 0.65
CA VAL A 48 5.11 4.14 2.08
C VAL A 48 6.58 4.47 2.33
N SER A 49 6.89 5.23 3.37
CA SER A 49 8.27 5.54 3.73
C SER A 49 8.47 5.54 5.24
N SER A 50 9.57 4.92 5.69
CA SER A 50 9.88 4.79 7.10
C SER A 50 11.38 4.85 7.39
N HIS A 51 11.71 5.28 8.61
CA HIS A 51 13.07 5.34 9.11
C HIS A 51 13.56 3.97 9.65
N LEU A 52 12.61 3.14 10.10
CA LEU A 52 12.85 1.79 10.62
C LEU A 52 12.09 0.79 9.78
N ALA A 53 12.55 -0.47 9.79
CA ALA A 53 11.77 -1.55 9.21
C ALA A 53 10.46 -1.70 10.00
N GLU A 54 9.33 -1.78 9.31
CA GLU A 54 8.03 -1.96 9.92
C GLU A 54 7.20 -3.00 9.16
N THR A 55 6.22 -3.58 9.85
CA THR A 55 5.20 -4.41 9.22
C THR A 55 3.96 -3.56 9.01
N ILE A 56 3.48 -3.53 7.77
CA ILE A 56 2.22 -2.87 7.40
C ILE A 56 1.19 -3.93 7.01
N LYS A 57 -0.09 -3.56 7.11
CA LYS A 57 -1.20 -4.35 6.58
C LYS A 57 -1.92 -3.54 5.51
N LEU A 58 -2.33 -4.22 4.45
CA LEU A 58 -3.14 -3.63 3.38
C LEU A 58 -4.53 -4.27 3.42
N PHE A 59 -5.56 -3.43 3.49
CA PHE A 59 -6.95 -3.82 3.40
C PHE A 59 -7.54 -3.28 2.10
N VAL A 60 -8.22 -4.14 1.35
CA VAL A 60 -8.88 -3.84 0.08
C VAL A 60 -10.30 -4.41 0.17
N GLU A 61 -11.30 -3.64 -0.24
CA GLU A 61 -12.73 -4.05 -0.24
C GLU A 61 -13.11 -4.91 -1.45
#